data_AF-A0A397XJL9-F1
#
_entry.id   AF-A0A397XJL9-F1
#
_cell.length_a   1.000
_cell.length_b   1.000
_cell.length_c   1.000
_cell.angle_alpha   90.00
_cell.angle_beta   90.00
_cell.angle_gamma   90.00
#
_symmetry.space_group_name_H-M   'P 1'
#
loop_
_entity.id
_entity.type
_entity.pdbx_description
1 polymer ?
#
loop_
_entity_poly.entity_id
_entity_poly.type
_entity_poly.pdbx_seq_one_letter_code
_entity_poly.pdbx_strand_id
1 'polypeptide(L)'
;MVKSGLEEPPSEYSQPRVSPYRLAAHLTSAFAIYCGLFWTALSVVMPEPPAESLAWVRGAAKVKKLALPVSFIVGITAISGAFVAGNDAGRAFNTFPKMGDTWIPDGIFEMKPLIRNFFENTATVQLDHRLLATTTLLAIGTMWWFTRKLDIHPAVKALIGSTVGMTAVQVTLGVSTLLSYVPVSLGSAHQAGALTLLTLMLLLNHTLRRPSPSLLKSLPQVVKSNFS
;
A
#
# COMPACT_ATOMS: atom_id res chain seq x y z
N MET A 1 -19.41 -43.87 -18.80
CA MET A 1 -19.40 -42.61 -18.02
C MET A 1 -20.83 -42.32 -17.62
N VAL A 2 -21.16 -42.40 -16.33
CA VAL A 2 -22.55 -42.25 -15.84
C VAL A 2 -22.86 -40.76 -15.72
N LYS A 3 -23.94 -40.30 -16.36
CA LYS A 3 -24.39 -38.90 -16.31
C LYS A 3 -24.98 -38.63 -14.92
N SER A 4 -24.51 -37.56 -14.26
CA SER A 4 -24.77 -37.25 -12.85
C SER A 4 -26.23 -36.95 -12.50
N GLY A 5 -27.15 -36.87 -13.46
CA GLY A 5 -28.58 -36.61 -13.19
C GLY A 5 -28.88 -35.25 -12.53
N LEU A 6 -27.88 -34.39 -12.37
CA LEU A 6 -28.04 -33.03 -11.88
C LEU A 6 -28.10 -32.10 -13.10
N GLU A 7 -29.20 -31.37 -13.23
CA GLU A 7 -29.28 -30.27 -14.20
C GLU A 7 -28.38 -29.13 -13.70
N GLU A 8 -27.35 -28.80 -14.46
CA GLU A 8 -26.54 -27.62 -14.17
C GLU A 8 -27.40 -26.37 -14.39
N PRO A 9 -27.53 -25.48 -13.39
CA PRO A 9 -28.33 -24.29 -13.52
C PRO A 9 -27.77 -23.40 -14.65
N PRO A 10 -28.61 -22.90 -15.57
CA PRO A 10 -28.19 -22.30 -16.84
C PRO A 10 -27.34 -21.02 -16.74
N SER A 11 -27.18 -20.45 -15.54
CA SER A 11 -26.49 -19.16 -15.34
C SER A 11 -25.56 -19.09 -14.12
N GLU A 12 -25.62 -20.04 -13.19
CA GLU A 12 -24.98 -19.90 -11.86
C GLU A 12 -23.44 -19.93 -11.94
N TYR A 13 -22.87 -20.52 -13.00
CA TYR A 13 -21.42 -20.58 -13.24
C TYR A 13 -20.90 -19.61 -14.30
N SER A 14 -21.76 -18.76 -14.89
CA SER A 14 -21.32 -17.84 -15.96
C SER A 14 -20.32 -16.78 -15.49
N GLN A 15 -20.40 -16.38 -14.21
CA GLN A 15 -19.40 -15.53 -13.55
C GLN A 15 -19.18 -15.98 -12.10
N PRO A 16 -18.04 -16.62 -11.79
CA PRO A 16 -17.71 -17.00 -10.42
C PRO A 16 -17.62 -15.76 -9.53
N ARG A 17 -18.60 -15.57 -8.63
CA ARG A 17 -18.57 -14.47 -7.64
C ARG A 17 -18.04 -14.98 -6.32
N VAL A 18 -17.09 -14.23 -5.76
CA VAL A 18 -16.59 -14.45 -4.41
C VAL A 18 -17.04 -13.33 -3.49
N SER A 19 -17.43 -13.68 -2.26
CA SER A 19 -17.77 -12.67 -1.24
C SER A 19 -16.61 -11.67 -1.06
N PRO A 20 -16.88 -10.36 -0.92
CA PRO A 20 -15.86 -9.34 -0.69
C PRO A 20 -14.93 -9.69 0.48
N TYR A 21 -15.48 -10.29 1.54
CA TYR A 21 -14.73 -10.72 2.70
C TYR A 21 -13.71 -11.83 2.37
N ARG A 22 -14.08 -12.80 1.53
CA ARG A 22 -13.17 -13.87 1.10
C ARG A 22 -12.07 -13.33 0.21
N LEU A 23 -12.41 -12.42 -0.70
CA LEU A 23 -11.44 -11.78 -1.59
C LEU A 23 -10.44 -10.94 -0.78
N ALA A 24 -10.93 -10.13 0.16
CA ALA A 24 -10.09 -9.33 1.05
C ALA A 24 -9.22 -10.21 1.96
N ALA A 25 -9.76 -11.29 2.54
CA ALA A 25 -8.99 -12.23 3.34
C ALA A 25 -7.89 -12.93 2.52
N HIS A 26 -8.21 -13.35 1.29
CA HIS A 26 -7.22 -13.93 0.38
C HIS A 26 -6.09 -12.95 0.05
N LEU A 27 -6.42 -11.72 -0.37
CA LEU A 27 -5.40 -10.70 -0.66
C LEU A 27 -4.54 -10.39 0.56
N THR A 28 -5.19 -10.22 1.72
CA THR A 28 -4.51 -9.87 2.98
C THR A 28 -3.54 -10.98 3.40
N SER A 29 -3.97 -12.24 3.34
CA SER A 29 -3.10 -13.39 3.66
C SER A 29 -1.94 -13.52 2.69
N ALA A 30 -2.17 -13.35 1.38
CA ALA A 30 -1.12 -13.34 0.37
C ALA A 30 -0.09 -12.23 0.63
N PHE A 31 -0.54 -11.02 0.95
CA PHE A 31 0.34 -9.89 1.27
C PHE A 31 1.10 -10.12 2.56
N ALA A 32 0.47 -10.67 3.61
CA ALA A 32 1.15 -10.97 4.87
C ALA A 32 2.25 -12.03 4.69
N ILE A 33 1.97 -13.10 3.96
CA ILE A 33 2.96 -14.14 3.61
C ILE A 33 4.11 -13.52 2.81
N TYR A 34 3.78 -12.74 1.77
CA TYR A 34 4.79 -12.05 0.97
C TYR A 34 5.68 -11.14 1.83
N CYS A 35 5.09 -10.32 2.71
CA CYS A 35 5.83 -9.46 3.64
C CYS A 35 6.82 -10.26 4.49
N GLY A 36 6.38 -11.39 5.06
CA GLY A 36 7.23 -12.26 5.89
C GLY A 36 8.38 -12.89 5.09
N LEU A 37 8.09 -13.43 3.92
CA LEU A 37 9.08 -14.04 3.03
C LEU A 37 10.10 -13.00 2.56
N PHE A 38 9.62 -11.85 2.07
CA PHE A 38 10.48 -10.79 1.56
C PHE A 38 11.35 -10.22 2.68
N TRP A 39 10.80 -9.93 3.86
CA TRP A 39 11.57 -9.47 5.01
C TRP A 39 12.65 -10.48 5.44
N THR A 40 12.33 -11.77 5.40
CA THR A 40 13.29 -12.85 5.70
C THR A 40 14.42 -12.86 4.67
N ALA A 41 14.09 -12.82 3.38
CA ALA A 41 15.06 -12.74 2.29
C ALA A 41 15.98 -11.51 2.43
N LEU A 42 15.41 -10.33 2.72
CA LEU A 42 16.19 -9.12 2.98
C LEU A 42 17.12 -9.29 4.19
N SER A 43 16.69 -9.99 5.24
CA SER A 43 17.51 -10.21 6.43
C SER A 43 18.69 -11.15 6.18
N VAL A 44 18.58 -12.05 5.19
CA VAL A 44 19.69 -12.90 4.73
C VAL A 44 20.64 -12.13 3.80
N VAL A 45 20.10 -11.38 2.83
CA VAL A 45 20.91 -10.69 1.81
C VAL A 45 21.52 -9.37 2.31
N MET A 46 20.83 -8.67 3.22
CA MET A 46 21.25 -7.41 3.82
C MET A 46 21.16 -7.50 5.35
N PRO A 47 22.03 -8.30 5.99
CA PRO A 47 21.96 -8.53 7.43
C PRO A 47 22.08 -7.22 8.23
N GLU A 48 22.98 -6.33 7.82
CA GLU A 48 23.15 -4.99 8.38
C GLU A 48 22.49 -3.91 7.51
N PRO A 49 21.92 -2.86 8.14
CA PRO A 49 21.45 -1.69 7.40
C PRO A 49 22.62 -0.85 6.87
N PRO A 50 22.40 -0.04 5.82
CA PRO A 50 23.42 0.85 5.27
C PRO A 50 23.74 1.98 6.26
N ALA A 51 24.78 1.80 7.07
CA ALA A 51 25.21 2.73 8.09
C ALA A 51 26.75 2.86 8.09
N GLU A 52 27.25 4.01 7.64
CA GLU A 52 28.69 4.33 7.64
C GLU A 52 29.05 5.44 8.64
N SER A 53 28.05 6.11 9.23
CA SER A 53 28.26 7.13 10.25
C SER A 53 27.14 7.11 11.30
N LEU A 54 27.46 7.57 12.51
CA LEU A 54 26.44 7.74 13.57
C LEU A 54 25.39 8.78 13.20
N ALA A 55 25.72 9.77 12.36
CA ALA A 55 24.77 10.75 11.86
C ALA A 55 23.68 10.09 11.01
N TRP A 56 24.07 9.20 10.09
CA TRP A 56 23.13 8.45 9.26
C TRP A 56 22.24 7.52 10.06
N VAL A 57 22.78 6.86 11.09
CA VAL A 57 21.97 6.02 11.99
C VAL A 57 20.88 6.85 12.69
N ARG A 58 21.23 8.04 13.19
CA ARG A 58 20.27 8.95 13.84
C ARG A 58 19.25 9.48 12.83
N GLY A 59 19.68 9.81 11.62
CA GLY A 59 18.80 10.23 10.53
C GLY A 59 17.80 9.12 10.15
N ALA A 60 18.28 7.89 9.98
CA ALA A 60 17.45 6.71 9.67
C ALA A 60 16.40 6.46 10.77
N ALA A 61 16.78 6.60 12.04
CA ALA A 61 15.82 6.47 13.14
C ALA A 61 14.68 7.52 13.07
N LYS A 62 14.96 8.74 12.60
CA LYS A 62 13.92 9.77 12.37
C LYS A 62 13.02 9.40 11.20
N VAL A 63 13.59 8.95 10.08
CA VAL A 63 12.83 8.47 8.92
C VAL A 63 11.90 7.32 9.33
N LYS A 64 12.39 6.36 10.13
CA LYS A 64 11.61 5.20 10.58
C LYS A 64 10.34 5.58 11.33
N LYS A 65 10.37 6.64 12.15
CA LYS A 65 9.19 7.14 12.88
C LYS A 65 8.08 7.59 11.94
N LEU A 66 8.42 8.01 10.72
CA LEU A 66 7.45 8.37 9.67
C LEU A 66 7.11 7.18 8.78
N ALA A 67 8.13 6.41 8.34
CA ALA A 67 7.95 5.31 7.41
C ALA A 67 7.07 4.19 7.96
N LEU A 68 7.15 3.90 9.27
CA LEU A 68 6.37 2.82 9.88
C LEU A 68 4.86 3.09 9.82
N PRO A 69 4.31 4.20 10.33
CA PRO A 69 2.87 4.49 10.21
C PRO A 69 2.43 4.64 8.75
N VAL A 70 3.26 5.22 7.87
CA VAL A 70 2.96 5.30 6.43
C VAL A 70 2.81 3.90 5.81
N SER A 71 3.61 2.92 6.25
CA SER A 71 3.52 1.54 5.76
C SER A 71 2.19 0.89 6.13
N PHE A 72 1.67 1.17 7.33
CA PHE A 72 0.35 0.70 7.73
C PHE A 72 -0.75 1.33 6.88
N ILE A 73 -0.68 2.64 6.61
CA ILE A 73 -1.63 3.31 5.72
C ILE A 73 -1.60 2.68 4.31
N VAL A 74 -0.42 2.45 3.74
CA VAL A 74 -0.27 1.76 2.43
C VAL A 74 -0.92 0.38 2.45
N GLY A 75 -0.68 -0.42 3.51
CA GLY A 75 -1.28 -1.74 3.67
C GLY A 75 -2.81 -1.69 3.77
N ILE A 76 -3.35 -0.77 4.58
CA ILE A 76 -4.80 -0.59 4.74
C ILE A 76 -5.44 -0.16 3.42
N THR A 77 -4.82 0.76 2.67
CA THR A 77 -5.30 1.19 1.34
C THR A 77 -5.29 0.04 0.34
N ALA A 78 -4.29 -0.83 0.36
CA ALA A 78 -4.26 -2.00 -0.51
C ALA A 78 -5.38 -2.99 -0.18
N ILE A 79 -5.65 -3.23 1.11
CA ILE A 79 -6.74 -4.11 1.57
C ILE A 79 -8.10 -3.51 1.23
N SER A 80 -8.31 -2.19 1.38
CA SER A 80 -9.58 -1.55 0.99
C SER A 80 -9.88 -1.71 -0.51
N GLY A 81 -8.84 -1.76 -1.35
CA GLY A 81 -8.97 -2.08 -2.77
C GLY A 81 -9.58 -3.47 -3.04
N ALA A 82 -9.36 -4.46 -2.17
CA ALA A 82 -10.00 -5.77 -2.28
C ALA A 82 -11.51 -5.71 -2.03
N PHE A 83 -11.95 -4.86 -1.10
CA PHE A 83 -13.37 -4.61 -0.88
C PHE A 83 -13.99 -3.87 -2.07
N VAL A 84 -13.27 -2.93 -2.69
CA VAL A 84 -13.73 -2.27 -3.94
C VAL A 84 -13.92 -3.31 -5.05
N ALA A 85 -12.95 -4.19 -5.26
CA ALA A 85 -13.04 -5.24 -6.26
C ALA A 85 -14.15 -6.25 -5.94
N GLY A 86 -14.28 -6.66 -4.68
CA GLY A 86 -15.24 -7.67 -4.25
C GLY A 86 -16.70 -7.22 -4.30
N ASN A 87 -16.95 -5.92 -4.16
CA ASN A 87 -18.28 -5.32 -4.28
C ASN A 87 -18.57 -4.77 -5.70
N ASP A 88 -17.66 -4.98 -6.67
CA ASP A 88 -17.71 -4.32 -7.98
C ASP A 88 -17.80 -2.78 -7.90
N ALA A 89 -17.40 -2.20 -6.77
CA ALA A 89 -17.61 -0.78 -6.46
C ALA A 89 -16.79 0.15 -7.36
N GLY A 90 -15.73 -0.37 -8.00
CA GLY A 90 -14.97 0.37 -9.00
C GLY A 90 -15.78 0.76 -10.24
N ARG A 91 -16.97 0.18 -10.46
CA ARG A 91 -17.87 0.45 -11.60
C ARG A 91 -19.06 1.36 -11.24
N ALA A 92 -19.16 1.81 -9.99
CA ALA A 92 -20.33 2.55 -9.52
C ALA A 92 -20.23 4.05 -9.79
N PHE A 93 -19.09 4.66 -9.45
CA PHE A 93 -18.85 6.08 -9.67
C PHE A 93 -17.58 6.29 -10.49
N ASN A 94 -17.68 6.38 -11.82
CA ASN A 94 -16.53 6.43 -12.74
C ASN A 94 -16.09 7.85 -13.13
N THR A 95 -16.34 8.83 -12.26
CA THR A 95 -15.78 10.19 -12.37
C THR A 95 -14.72 10.43 -11.28
N PHE A 96 -13.87 11.43 -11.48
CA PHE A 96 -12.83 11.84 -10.52
C PHE A 96 -12.59 13.35 -10.63
N PRO A 97 -12.38 14.11 -9.53
CA PRO A 97 -12.24 13.65 -8.14
C PRO A 97 -13.58 13.35 -7.44
N LYS A 98 -14.68 13.91 -7.95
CA LYS A 98 -16.04 13.67 -7.46
C LYS A 98 -16.52 12.24 -7.74
N MET A 99 -17.61 11.84 -7.09
CA MET A 99 -18.32 10.58 -7.30
C MET A 99 -19.68 10.90 -7.95
N GLY A 100 -19.72 10.94 -9.28
CA GLY A 100 -20.81 11.58 -10.02
C GLY A 100 -20.73 13.11 -9.88
N ASP A 101 -21.84 13.76 -9.57
CA ASP A 101 -21.94 15.21 -9.37
C ASP A 101 -21.59 15.67 -7.95
N THR A 102 -21.50 14.74 -7.00
CA THR A 102 -21.28 14.98 -5.57
C THR A 102 -19.90 14.51 -5.11
N TRP A 103 -19.43 15.03 -3.97
CA TRP A 103 -18.19 14.56 -3.32
C TRP A 103 -18.43 13.33 -2.44
N ILE A 104 -19.58 13.30 -1.79
CA ILE A 104 -20.05 12.21 -0.94
C ILE A 104 -21.40 11.79 -1.53
N PRO A 105 -21.53 10.56 -2.05
CA PRO A 105 -22.81 10.06 -2.54
C PRO A 105 -23.84 9.95 -1.42
N ASP A 106 -25.12 9.97 -1.80
CA ASP A 106 -26.19 9.63 -0.87
C ASP A 106 -26.13 8.15 -0.48
N GLY A 107 -26.76 7.81 0.65
CA GLY A 107 -26.94 6.42 1.05
C GLY A 107 -25.72 5.72 1.67
N ILE A 108 -24.63 6.44 1.97
CA ILE A 108 -23.39 5.87 2.53
C ILE A 108 -23.54 5.19 3.91
N PHE A 109 -24.69 5.34 4.58
CA PHE A 109 -24.98 4.73 5.89
C PHE A 109 -26.33 4.00 5.95
N GLU A 110 -26.87 3.59 4.79
CA GLU A 110 -28.18 2.93 4.70
C GLU A 110 -28.20 1.51 5.28
N MET A 111 -27.08 0.78 5.18
CA MET A 111 -27.05 -0.61 5.67
C MET A 111 -27.03 -0.68 7.20
N LYS A 112 -27.71 -1.70 7.75
CA LYS A 112 -27.70 -2.06 9.17
C LYS A 112 -27.10 -3.47 9.39
N PRO A 113 -26.29 -3.68 10.44
CA PRO A 113 -25.69 -2.65 11.32
C PRO A 113 -24.75 -1.71 10.55
N LEU A 114 -24.53 -0.49 11.09
CA LEU A 114 -23.79 0.58 10.40
C LEU A 114 -22.41 0.16 9.88
N ILE A 115 -21.73 -0.73 10.60
CA ILE A 115 -20.40 -1.24 10.25
C ILE A 115 -20.36 -1.91 8.86
N ARG A 116 -21.47 -2.49 8.40
CA ARG A 116 -21.54 -3.14 7.08
C ARG A 116 -21.32 -2.17 5.94
N ASN A 117 -21.62 -0.88 6.11
CA ASN A 117 -21.44 0.09 5.03
C ASN A 117 -19.96 0.18 4.59
N PHE A 118 -19.03 0.13 5.54
CA PHE A 118 -17.58 0.21 5.26
C PHE A 118 -17.02 -1.00 4.49
N PHE A 119 -17.78 -2.10 4.37
CA PHE A 119 -17.32 -3.34 3.73
C PHE A 119 -18.21 -3.84 2.60
N GLU A 120 -19.48 -3.45 2.58
CA GLU A 120 -20.50 -3.98 1.65
C GLU A 120 -21.28 -2.89 0.90
N ASN A 121 -21.32 -1.65 1.43
CA ASN A 121 -22.02 -0.57 0.72
C ASN A 121 -21.11 -0.03 -0.38
N THR A 122 -21.53 -0.22 -1.62
CA THR A 122 -20.80 0.18 -2.83
C THR A 122 -20.31 1.63 -2.81
N ALA A 123 -21.16 2.58 -2.38
CA ALA A 123 -20.80 3.99 -2.33
C ALA A 123 -19.75 4.25 -1.25
N THR A 124 -19.97 3.72 -0.04
CA THR A 124 -19.07 3.89 1.11
C THR A 124 -17.71 3.25 0.86
N VAL A 125 -17.68 2.00 0.37
CA VAL A 125 -16.44 1.28 0.06
C VAL A 125 -15.60 2.02 -0.98
N GLN A 126 -16.24 2.57 -2.02
CA GLN A 126 -15.50 3.34 -3.03
C GLN A 126 -15.02 4.69 -2.48
N LEU A 127 -15.83 5.38 -1.68
CA LEU A 127 -15.45 6.63 -1.02
C LEU A 127 -14.26 6.41 -0.06
N ASP A 128 -14.33 5.39 0.80
CA ASP A 128 -13.29 5.03 1.76
C ASP A 128 -11.97 4.73 1.05
N HIS A 129 -12.01 3.96 -0.04
CA HIS A 129 -10.80 3.67 -0.80
C HIS A 129 -10.19 4.94 -1.43
N ARG A 130 -11.01 5.86 -1.98
CA ARG A 130 -10.53 7.15 -2.50
C ARG A 130 -9.90 8.02 -1.42
N LEU A 131 -10.50 8.06 -0.23
CA LEU A 131 -9.98 8.81 0.92
C LEU A 131 -8.66 8.20 1.43
N LEU A 132 -8.59 6.88 1.52
CA LEU A 132 -7.36 6.15 1.90
C LEU A 132 -6.25 6.34 0.88
N ALA A 133 -6.54 6.28 -0.42
CA ALA A 133 -5.58 6.55 -1.50
C ALA A 133 -5.04 7.99 -1.43
N THR A 134 -5.92 8.97 -1.21
CA THR A 134 -5.52 10.38 -1.05
C THR A 134 -4.67 10.57 0.21
N THR A 135 -5.06 9.95 1.32
CA THR A 135 -4.29 9.96 2.58
C THR A 135 -2.91 9.33 2.38
N THR A 136 -2.83 8.22 1.63
CA THR A 136 -1.57 7.54 1.31
C THR A 136 -0.63 8.46 0.50
N LEU A 137 -1.16 9.10 -0.55
CA LEU A 137 -0.40 10.06 -1.36
C LEU A 137 0.15 11.20 -0.50
N LEU A 138 -0.69 11.81 0.34
CA LEU A 138 -0.28 12.89 1.23
C LEU A 138 0.72 12.43 2.28
N ALA A 139 0.54 11.25 2.87
CA ALA A 139 1.42 10.71 3.89
C ALA A 139 2.82 10.41 3.33
N ILE A 140 2.91 9.83 2.13
CA ILE A 140 4.19 9.56 1.45
C ILE A 140 4.85 10.88 1.03
N GLY A 141 4.10 11.82 0.47
CA GLY A 141 4.63 13.15 0.11
C GLY A 141 5.15 13.92 1.33
N THR A 142 4.43 13.84 2.45
CA THR A 142 4.82 14.46 3.73
C THR A 142 6.07 13.79 4.32
N MET A 143 6.14 12.46 4.29
CA MET A 143 7.34 11.73 4.69
C MET A 143 8.56 12.14 3.86
N TRP A 144 8.43 12.23 2.53
CA TRP A 144 9.51 12.71 1.66
C TRP A 144 9.91 14.15 2.00
N TRP A 145 8.92 15.04 2.19
CA TRP A 145 9.17 16.44 2.52
C TRP A 145 9.89 16.65 3.85
N PHE A 146 9.61 15.85 4.87
CA PHE A 146 10.31 15.97 6.16
C PHE A 146 11.67 15.29 6.18
N THR A 147 11.96 14.40 5.23
CA THR A 147 13.20 13.59 5.22
C THR A 147 14.25 14.08 4.22
N ARG A 148 13.88 14.89 3.22
CA ARG A 148 14.78 15.45 2.19
C ARG A 148 16.02 16.20 2.72
N LYS A 149 15.93 16.83 3.90
CA LYS A 149 17.05 17.56 4.53
C LYS A 149 17.81 16.75 5.58
N LEU A 150 17.40 15.51 5.84
CA LEU A 150 18.11 14.65 6.81
C LEU A 150 19.42 14.15 6.21
N ASP A 151 20.42 14.07 7.09
CA ASP A 151 21.67 13.38 6.78
C ASP A 151 21.44 11.86 6.96
N ILE A 152 21.20 11.20 5.84
CA ILE A 152 20.90 9.77 5.74
C ILE A 152 21.62 9.20 4.52
N HIS A 153 21.88 7.90 4.57
CA HIS A 153 22.57 7.17 3.51
C HIS A 153 21.91 7.40 2.13
N PRO A 154 22.68 7.63 1.05
CA PRO A 154 22.13 7.89 -0.29
C PRO A 154 21.12 6.85 -0.79
N ALA A 155 21.38 5.57 -0.55
CA ALA A 155 20.45 4.49 -0.89
C ALA A 155 19.06 4.65 -0.23
N VAL A 156 19.01 5.13 1.02
CA VAL A 156 17.74 5.40 1.72
C VAL A 156 17.02 6.59 1.07
N LYS A 157 17.74 7.64 0.67
CA LYS A 157 17.15 8.78 -0.08
C LYS A 157 16.56 8.31 -1.43
N ALA A 158 17.31 7.48 -2.15
CA ALA A 158 16.86 6.91 -3.42
C ALA A 158 15.60 6.04 -3.25
N LEU A 159 15.54 5.22 -2.19
CA LEU A 159 14.35 4.44 -1.87
C LEU A 159 13.13 5.31 -1.56
N ILE A 160 13.28 6.36 -0.74
CA ILE A 160 12.18 7.30 -0.46
C ILE A 160 11.70 7.95 -1.76
N GLY A 161 12.62 8.40 -2.62
CA GLY A 161 12.28 8.93 -3.95
C GLY A 161 11.55 7.93 -4.84
N SER A 162 11.98 6.67 -4.84
CA SER A 162 11.33 5.57 -5.57
C SER A 162 9.92 5.31 -5.05
N THR A 163 9.71 5.36 -3.74
CA THR A 163 8.37 5.25 -3.13
C THR A 163 7.45 6.37 -3.59
N VAL A 164 7.94 7.62 -3.66
CA VAL A 164 7.15 8.76 -4.18
C VAL A 164 6.79 8.53 -5.66
N GLY A 165 7.77 8.13 -6.49
CA GLY A 165 7.54 7.84 -7.90
C GLY A 165 6.51 6.71 -8.11
N MET A 166 6.65 5.61 -7.39
CA MET A 166 5.69 4.49 -7.45
C MET A 166 4.30 4.90 -6.94
N THR A 167 4.21 5.81 -5.98
CA THR A 167 2.93 6.34 -5.51
C THR A 167 2.22 7.14 -6.62
N ALA A 168 2.97 7.95 -7.38
CA ALA A 168 2.41 8.67 -8.53
C ALA A 168 1.92 7.70 -9.62
N VAL A 169 2.67 6.64 -9.91
CA VAL A 169 2.25 5.55 -10.81
C VAL A 169 0.98 4.89 -10.28
N GLN A 170 0.90 4.60 -8.98
CA GLN A 170 -0.23 3.92 -8.36
C GLN A 170 -1.51 4.77 -8.42
N VAL A 171 -1.42 6.07 -8.14
CA VAL A 171 -2.54 7.00 -8.27
C VAL A 171 -3.01 7.08 -9.72
N THR A 172 -2.07 7.17 -10.67
CA THR A 172 -2.37 7.18 -12.10
C THR A 172 -3.12 5.91 -12.50
N LEU A 173 -2.59 4.73 -12.14
CA LEU A 173 -3.24 3.44 -12.41
C LEU A 173 -4.64 3.36 -11.77
N GLY A 174 -4.81 3.86 -10.55
CA GLY A 174 -6.10 3.83 -9.85
C GLY A 174 -7.14 4.69 -10.55
N VAL A 175 -6.78 5.92 -10.91
CA VAL A 175 -7.65 6.84 -11.66
C VAL A 175 -7.93 6.31 -13.05
N SER A 176 -6.94 5.78 -13.77
CA SER A 176 -7.16 5.17 -15.09
C SER A 176 -8.07 3.94 -15.03
N THR A 177 -7.90 3.08 -14.03
CA THR A 177 -8.77 1.91 -13.79
C THR A 177 -10.20 2.36 -13.55
N LEU A 178 -10.38 3.39 -12.72
CA LEU A 178 -11.67 3.98 -12.42
C LEU A 178 -12.33 4.58 -13.66
N LEU A 179 -11.68 5.50 -14.37
CA LEU A 179 -12.26 6.19 -15.52
C LEU A 179 -12.58 5.24 -16.68
N SER A 180 -11.88 4.10 -16.77
CA SER A 180 -12.06 3.11 -17.84
C SER A 180 -13.00 1.96 -17.48
N TYR A 181 -13.79 2.09 -16.39
CA TYR A 181 -14.74 1.06 -15.93
C TYR A 181 -14.11 -0.30 -15.54
N VAL A 182 -12.93 -0.23 -14.92
CA VAL A 182 -12.20 -1.39 -14.38
C VAL A 182 -11.90 -2.47 -15.44
N PRO A 183 -11.13 -2.17 -16.51
CA PRO A 183 -10.60 -3.21 -17.39
C PRO A 183 -9.68 -4.13 -16.58
N VAL A 184 -9.75 -5.44 -16.83
CA VAL A 184 -8.99 -6.44 -16.06
C VAL A 184 -7.49 -6.14 -16.06
N SER A 185 -6.93 -5.76 -17.22
CA SER A 185 -5.51 -5.42 -17.33
C SER A 185 -5.10 -4.24 -16.43
N LEU A 186 -5.90 -3.17 -16.37
CA LEU A 186 -5.65 -2.02 -15.50
C LEU A 186 -5.86 -2.36 -14.03
N GLY A 187 -6.93 -3.10 -13.70
CA GLY A 187 -7.17 -3.58 -12.34
C GLY A 187 -6.03 -4.45 -11.81
N SER A 188 -5.54 -5.41 -12.62
CA SER A 188 -4.39 -6.24 -12.28
C SER A 188 -3.10 -5.43 -12.17
N ALA A 189 -2.86 -4.50 -13.10
CA ALA A 189 -1.69 -3.60 -13.03
C ALA A 189 -1.72 -2.74 -11.77
N HIS A 190 -2.89 -2.21 -11.38
CA HIS A 190 -3.07 -1.44 -10.16
C HIS A 190 -2.83 -2.29 -8.90
N GLN A 191 -3.30 -3.54 -8.87
CA GLN A 191 -3.03 -4.46 -7.75
C GLN A 191 -1.54 -4.82 -7.66
N ALA A 192 -0.88 -5.06 -8.80
CA ALA A 192 0.56 -5.29 -8.85
C ALA A 192 1.34 -4.05 -8.36
N GLY A 193 0.93 -2.86 -8.78
CA GLY A 193 1.52 -1.60 -8.32
C GLY A 193 1.35 -1.38 -6.81
N ALA A 194 0.22 -1.79 -6.23
CA ALA A 194 0.03 -1.76 -4.77
C ALA A 194 1.04 -2.66 -4.04
N LEU A 195 1.27 -3.87 -4.56
CA LEU A 195 2.27 -4.79 -4.01
C LEU A 195 3.70 -4.25 -4.19
N THR A 196 4.01 -3.62 -5.33
CA THR A 196 5.30 -2.95 -5.55
C THR A 196 5.52 -1.80 -4.57
N LEU A 197 4.50 -0.97 -4.34
CA LEU A 197 4.58 0.11 -3.36
C LEU A 197 4.78 -0.42 -1.94
N LEU A 198 4.06 -1.47 -1.55
CA LEU A 198 4.26 -2.17 -0.28
C LEU A 198 5.69 -2.75 -0.16
N THR A 199 6.22 -3.31 -1.24
CA THR A 199 7.58 -3.85 -1.31
C THR A 199 8.63 -2.76 -1.06
N LEU A 200 8.48 -1.59 -1.67
CA LEU A 200 9.35 -0.44 -1.43
C LEU A 200 9.28 0.03 0.02
N MET A 201 8.08 0.04 0.62
CA MET A 201 7.92 0.38 2.04
C MET A 201 8.58 -0.65 2.97
N LEU A 202 8.48 -1.95 2.68
CA LEU A 202 9.16 -3.00 3.44
C LEU A 202 10.68 -2.86 3.36
N LEU A 203 11.21 -2.68 2.15
CA LEU A 203 12.63 -2.47 1.90
C LEU A 203 13.12 -1.21 2.62
N LEU A 204 12.37 -0.12 2.56
CA LEU A 204 12.68 1.11 3.30
C LEU A 204 12.74 0.83 4.81
N ASN A 205 11.72 0.20 5.41
CA ASN A 205 11.74 -0.10 6.85
C ASN A 205 12.88 -1.04 7.25
N HIS A 206 13.27 -1.97 6.37
CA HIS A 206 14.37 -2.90 6.60
C HIS A 206 15.74 -2.19 6.60
N THR A 207 15.96 -1.27 5.65
CA THR A 207 17.18 -0.43 5.61
C THR A 207 17.25 0.59 6.74
N LEU A 208 16.12 0.89 7.39
CA LEU A 208 16.03 1.79 8.55
C LEU A 208 16.15 1.07 9.90
N ARG A 209 16.45 -0.24 9.91
CA ARG A 209 16.68 -0.99 11.15
C ARG A 209 17.86 -0.40 11.93
N ARG A 210 17.88 -0.67 13.24
CA ARG A 210 19.02 -0.31 14.07
C ARG A 210 20.18 -1.25 13.68
N PRO A 211 21.38 -0.73 13.39
CA PRO A 211 22.55 -1.56 13.13
C PRO A 211 22.89 -2.41 14.36
N SER A 212 23.60 -3.53 14.18
CA SER A 212 24.04 -4.36 15.29
C SER A 212 24.96 -3.60 16.27
N PRO A 213 25.06 -4.04 17.53
CA PRO A 213 25.97 -3.43 18.50
C PRO A 213 27.43 -3.43 18.06
N SER A 214 27.87 -4.45 17.31
CA SER A 214 29.23 -4.53 16.75
C SER A 214 29.45 -3.47 15.69
N LEU A 215 28.53 -3.34 14.71
CA LEU A 215 28.61 -2.30 13.69
C LEU A 215 28.57 -0.91 14.32
N LEU A 216 27.66 -0.66 15.27
CA LEU A 216 27.58 0.64 15.95
C LEU A 216 28.89 1.06 16.64
N LYS A 217 29.63 0.10 17.21
CA LYS A 217 30.91 0.36 17.86
C LYS A 217 32.04 0.67 16.88
N SER A 218 31.96 0.16 15.65
CA SER A 218 32.98 0.40 14.61
C SER A 218 32.76 1.70 13.84
N LEU A 219 31.59 2.35 13.97
CA LEU A 219 31.29 3.57 13.21
C LEU A 219 32.12 4.76 13.70
N PRO A 220 32.68 5.56 12.77
CA PRO A 220 33.36 6.79 13.14
C PRO A 220 32.38 7.75 13.81
N GLN A 221 32.81 8.35 14.93
CA GLN A 221 32.18 9.57 15.39
C GLN A 221 32.54 10.66 14.38
N VAL A 222 31.54 11.31 13.79
CA VAL A 222 31.78 12.48 12.95
C VAL A 222 32.50 13.50 13.82
N VAL A 223 33.81 13.64 13.63
CA VAL A 223 34.60 14.73 14.22
C VAL A 223 34.02 16.00 13.62
N LYS A 224 33.37 16.82 14.43
CA LYS A 224 33.03 18.18 14.02
C LYS A 224 34.34 18.85 13.64
N SER A 225 34.56 19.08 12.34
CA SER A 225 35.63 19.94 11.88
C SER A 225 35.31 21.34 12.40
N ASN A 226 36.01 21.75 13.45
CA ASN A 226 36.04 23.13 13.90
C ASN A 226 36.74 23.94 12.80
N PHE A 227 35.98 24.46 11.83
CA PHE A 227 36.45 25.55 11.01
C PHE A 227 36.13 26.84 11.77
N SER A 228 37.19 27.39 12.35
CA SER A 228 37.32 28.74 12.91
C SER A 228 37.13 29.81 11.85
#